data_AF-A0A7X2BND0-F1
#
_entry.id   AF-A0A7X2BND0-F1
#
_cell.length_a   1.000
_cell.length_b   1.000
_cell.length_c   1.000
_cell.angle_alpha   90.00
_cell.angle_beta   90.00
_cell.angle_gamma   90.00
#
_symmetry.space_group_name_H-M   'P 1'
#
loop_
_entity.id
_entity.type
_entity.pdbx_description
1 polymer ?
#
loop_
_entity_poly.entity_id
_entity_poly.type
_entity_poly.pdbx_seq_one_letter_code
_entity_poly.pdbx_strand_id
1 'polypeptide(L)'
;MRTITLCLAAALAAIFAGTALAADPYLIDQRDPKYQVSLEHLSRASQALALAGKELSKAQAAYQLPGLNIQQMLGQLRPMEDTLAVLLSPEKKRMAHQELVPDGLFFTPVQSGD
;
A
#
# COMPACT_ATOMS: atom_id res chain seq x y z
N MET A 1 38.61 -7.61 -10.28
CA MET A 1 37.14 -7.62 -10.17
C MET A 1 36.61 -7.45 -8.73
N ARG A 2 37.36 -6.86 -7.77
CA ARG A 2 36.89 -6.64 -6.38
C ARG A 2 36.51 -5.18 -6.06
N THR A 3 36.87 -4.24 -6.94
CA THR A 3 36.61 -2.79 -6.77
C THR A 3 35.24 -2.37 -7.27
N ILE A 4 34.71 -3.05 -8.30
CA ILE A 4 33.38 -2.76 -8.86
C ILE A 4 32.26 -3.10 -7.86
N THR A 5 32.42 -4.17 -7.09
CA THR A 5 31.47 -4.59 -6.05
C THR A 5 31.41 -3.62 -4.86
N LEU A 6 32.54 -2.97 -4.53
CA LEU A 6 32.60 -1.95 -3.46
C LEU A 6 31.87 -0.66 -3.84
N CYS A 7 32.00 -0.20 -5.10
CA CYS A 7 31.28 0.98 -5.58
C CYS A 7 29.76 0.74 -5.70
N LEU A 8 29.33 -0.47 -6.08
CA LEU A 8 27.91 -0.81 -6.16
C LEU A 8 27.26 -0.87 -4.76
N ALA A 9 27.97 -1.40 -3.76
CA ALA A 9 27.51 -1.43 -2.38
C ALA A 9 27.41 -0.02 -1.76
N ALA A 10 28.38 0.85 -2.05
CA ALA A 10 28.35 2.25 -1.61
C ALA A 10 27.22 3.05 -2.27
N ALA A 11 26.95 2.80 -3.56
CA ALA A 11 25.82 3.41 -4.26
C ALA A 11 24.47 2.96 -3.69
N LEU A 12 24.32 1.68 -3.32
CA LEU A 12 23.10 1.17 -2.68
C LEU A 12 22.89 1.76 -1.27
N ALA A 13 23.97 1.92 -0.49
CA ALA A 13 23.91 2.50 0.84
C ALA A 13 23.53 3.99 0.81
N ALA A 14 24.00 4.73 -0.20
CA ALA A 14 23.66 6.14 -0.39
C ALA A 14 22.17 6.36 -0.73
N ILE A 15 21.53 5.42 -1.44
CA ILE A 15 20.09 5.47 -1.75
C ILE A 15 19.25 5.24 -0.48
N PHE A 16 19.68 4.36 0.42
CA PHE A 16 18.97 4.08 1.67
C PHE A 16 19.16 5.16 2.75
N ALA A 17 20.34 5.78 2.82
CA ALA A 17 20.65 6.82 3.81
C ALA A 17 19.91 8.15 3.58
N GLY A 18 19.37 8.38 2.38
CA GLY A 18 18.58 9.58 2.05
C GLY A 18 17.17 9.62 2.64
N THR A 19 16.74 8.57 3.34
CA THR A 19 15.41 8.49 3.99
C THR A 19 15.50 8.71 5.50
N ALA A 20 16.28 9.69 5.93
CA ALA A 20 16.13 10.26 7.27
C ALA A 20 14.74 10.91 7.34
N LEU A 21 13.74 10.09 7.68
CA LEU A 21 12.39 10.50 8.05
C LEU A 21 12.53 11.39 9.28
N ALA A 22 12.56 12.70 9.03
CA ALA A 22 12.39 13.68 10.09
C ALA A 22 11.11 13.31 10.85
N ALA A 23 11.26 12.95 12.11
CA ALA A 23 10.18 12.75 13.05
C ALA A 23 9.58 14.12 13.43
N ASP A 24 9.01 14.79 12.43
CA ASP A 24 8.00 15.82 12.66
C ASP A 24 6.75 15.06 13.17
N PRO A 25 5.95 15.58 14.12
CA PRO A 25 4.67 15.00 14.44
C PRO A 25 3.73 15.30 13.27
N TYR A 26 3.94 14.58 12.17
CA TYR A 26 3.13 14.67 10.96
C TYR A 26 1.74 14.16 11.34
N LEU A 27 0.87 15.10 11.65
CA LEU A 27 -0.55 14.84 11.75
C LEU A 27 -0.97 14.39 10.34
N ILE A 28 -1.42 13.15 10.21
CA ILE A 28 -1.85 12.60 8.92
C ILE A 28 -3.04 13.43 8.44
N ASP A 29 -2.76 14.41 7.58
CA ASP A 29 -3.79 15.20 6.94
C ASP A 29 -4.26 14.48 5.68
N GLN A 30 -5.47 13.96 5.73
CA GLN A 30 -6.04 13.21 4.63
C GLN A 30 -6.43 14.08 3.42
N ARG A 31 -6.36 15.42 3.58
CA ARG A 31 -6.55 16.41 2.51
C ARG A 31 -5.23 16.79 1.84
N ASP A 32 -4.09 16.37 2.40
CA ASP A 32 -2.79 16.59 1.79
C ASP A 32 -2.72 15.82 0.46
N PRO A 33 -2.38 16.49 -0.66
CA PRO A 33 -2.19 15.82 -1.94
C PRO A 33 -1.15 14.70 -1.88
N LYS A 34 -0.12 14.81 -1.03
CA LYS A 34 0.89 13.75 -0.85
C LYS A 34 0.29 12.48 -0.24
N TYR A 35 -0.66 12.63 0.70
CA TYR A 35 -1.38 11.51 1.28
C TYR A 35 -2.21 10.78 0.23
N GLN A 36 -2.94 11.52 -0.60
CA GLN A 36 -3.75 10.95 -1.69
C GLN A 36 -2.89 10.19 -2.71
N VAL A 37 -1.77 10.77 -3.13
CA VAL A 37 -0.81 10.14 -4.04
C VAL A 37 -0.24 8.86 -3.42
N SER A 38 0.10 8.87 -2.13
CA SER A 38 0.63 7.69 -1.45
C SER A 38 -0.39 6.54 -1.42
N LEU A 39 -1.67 6.83 -1.16
CA LEU A 39 -2.73 5.83 -1.20
C LEU A 39 -2.97 5.28 -2.60
N GLU A 40 -2.89 6.14 -3.62
CA GLU A 40 -2.98 5.70 -5.00
C GLU A 40 -1.86 4.71 -5.34
N HIS A 41 -0.62 5.03 -4.96
CA HIS A 41 0.52 4.11 -5.15
C HIS A 41 0.33 2.79 -4.40
N LEU A 42 -0.13 2.83 -3.16
CA LEU A 42 -0.41 1.62 -2.38
C LEU A 42 -1.54 0.78 -3.02
N SER A 43 -2.57 1.43 -3.56
CA SER A 43 -3.66 0.74 -4.26
C SER A 43 -3.17 0.05 -5.53
N ARG A 44 -2.32 0.72 -6.33
CA ARG A 44 -1.69 0.14 -7.53
C ARG A 44 -0.76 -1.02 -7.16
N ALA A 45 0.02 -0.87 -6.09
CA ALA A 45 0.90 -1.93 -5.59
C ALA A 45 0.10 -3.17 -5.17
N SER A 46 -1.04 -2.99 -4.49
CA SER A 46 -1.91 -4.10 -4.09
C SER A 46 -2.48 -4.87 -5.30
N GLN A 47 -2.86 -4.14 -6.35
CA GLN A 47 -3.35 -4.76 -7.59
C GLN A 47 -2.24 -5.49 -8.34
N ALA A 48 -1.05 -4.89 -8.46
CA ALA A 48 0.09 -5.51 -9.10
C ALA A 48 0.52 -6.80 -8.39
N LEU A 49 0.51 -6.79 -7.05
CA LEU A 49 0.82 -7.97 -6.25
C LEU A 49 -0.21 -9.08 -6.45
N ALA A 50 -1.51 -8.75 -6.46
CA ALA A 50 -2.57 -9.72 -6.72
C ALA A 50 -2.46 -10.33 -8.14
N LEU A 51 -2.07 -9.53 -9.15
CA LEU A 51 -1.82 -10.03 -10.50
C LEU A 51 -0.60 -10.95 -10.54
N ALA A 52 0.51 -10.56 -9.91
CA ALA A 52 1.72 -11.38 -9.81
C ALA A 52 1.44 -12.73 -9.12
N GLY A 53 0.63 -12.74 -8.05
CA GLY A 53 0.19 -13.97 -7.39
C GLY A 53 -0.62 -14.89 -8.31
N LYS A 54 -1.56 -14.32 -9.09
CA LYS A 54 -2.32 -15.08 -10.09
C LYS A 54 -1.43 -15.61 -11.19
N GLU A 55 -0.49 -14.83 -11.70
CA GLU A 55 0.46 -15.27 -12.72
C GLU A 55 1.37 -16.38 -12.20
N LEU A 56 1.88 -16.28 -10.97
CA LEU A 56 2.63 -17.36 -10.32
C LEU A 56 1.82 -18.65 -10.20
N SER A 57 0.54 -18.56 -9.82
CA SER A 57 -0.34 -19.75 -9.76
C SER A 57 -0.59 -20.37 -11.13
N LYS A 58 -0.73 -19.55 -12.18
CA LYS A 58 -0.90 -20.02 -13.56
C LYS A 58 0.38 -20.66 -14.08
N ALA A 59 1.54 -20.06 -13.80
CA ALA A 59 2.84 -20.59 -14.16
C ALA A 59 3.09 -21.96 -13.48
N GLN A 60 2.68 -22.13 -12.22
CA GLN A 60 2.73 -23.43 -11.53
C GLN A 60 1.91 -24.51 -12.26
N ALA A 61 0.70 -24.16 -12.70
CA ALA A 61 -0.19 -25.10 -13.36
C ALA A 61 0.26 -25.42 -14.80
N ALA A 62 0.88 -24.45 -15.49
CA ALA A 62 1.30 -24.58 -16.88
C ALA A 62 2.69 -25.20 -17.05
N TYR A 63 3.60 -25.00 -16.09
CA TYR A 63 5.00 -25.40 -16.19
C TYR A 63 5.48 -26.12 -14.94
N GLN A 64 6.17 -27.25 -15.12
CA GLN A 64 6.96 -27.84 -14.04
C GLN A 64 8.24 -27.01 -13.90
N LEU A 65 8.32 -26.20 -12.85
CA LEU A 65 9.49 -25.37 -12.53
C LEU A 65 10.31 -26.06 -11.42
N PRO A 66 11.22 -27.00 -11.76
CA PRO A 66 12.01 -27.70 -10.76
C PRO A 66 12.89 -26.73 -9.96
N GLY A 67 12.83 -26.83 -8.63
CA GLY A 67 13.58 -25.95 -7.72
C GLY A 67 12.86 -24.66 -7.33
N LEU A 68 11.73 -24.31 -7.96
CA LEU A 68 10.93 -23.14 -7.57
C LEU A 68 9.82 -23.54 -6.59
N ASN A 69 9.95 -23.12 -5.32
CA ASN A 69 8.90 -23.34 -4.33
C ASN A 69 7.88 -22.19 -4.34
N ILE A 70 6.89 -22.32 -5.22
CA ILE A 70 5.84 -21.31 -5.42
C ILE A 70 4.99 -21.13 -4.15
N GLN A 71 4.74 -22.18 -3.39
CA GLN A 71 4.01 -22.09 -2.12
C GLN A 71 4.75 -21.23 -1.10
N GLN A 72 6.08 -21.36 -1.02
CA GLN A 72 6.91 -20.53 -0.16
C GLN A 72 6.94 -19.07 -0.63
N MET A 73 7.02 -18.82 -1.94
CA MET A 73 6.97 -17.47 -2.49
C MET A 73 5.62 -16.79 -2.21
N LEU A 74 4.50 -17.48 -2.44
CA LEU A 74 3.17 -16.98 -2.09
C LEU A 74 3.05 -16.75 -0.58
N GLY A 75 3.62 -17.64 0.24
CA GLY A 75 3.70 -17.47 1.69
C GLY A 75 4.46 -16.20 2.12
N GLN A 76 5.50 -15.81 1.37
CA GLN A 76 6.25 -14.57 1.62
C GLN A 76 5.51 -13.30 1.17
N LEU A 77 4.58 -13.41 0.23
CA LEU A 77 3.75 -12.28 -0.22
C LEU A 77 2.60 -11.97 0.75
N ARG A 78 2.12 -12.99 1.48
CA ARG A 78 0.97 -12.85 2.39
C ARG A 78 1.11 -11.75 3.46
N PRO A 79 2.25 -11.59 4.16
CA PRO A 79 2.41 -10.48 5.10
C PRO A 79 2.33 -9.10 4.44
N MET A 80 2.76 -8.98 3.18
CA MET A 80 2.65 -7.74 2.41
C MET A 80 1.20 -7.44 2.04
N GLU A 81 0.43 -8.46 1.64
CA GLU A 81 -1.01 -8.36 1.40
C GLU A 81 -1.76 -7.91 2.65
N ASP A 82 -1.48 -8.53 3.80
CA ASP A 82 -2.10 -8.19 5.08
C ASP A 82 -1.79 -6.74 5.48
N THR A 83 -0.54 -6.30 5.29
CA THR A 83 -0.13 -4.92 5.57
C THR A 83 -0.86 -3.92 4.67
N LEU A 84 -0.94 -4.20 3.37
CA LEU A 84 -1.68 -3.35 2.43
C LEU A 84 -3.18 -3.32 2.76
N ALA A 85 -3.77 -4.43 3.21
CA ALA A 85 -5.16 -4.47 3.63
C ALA A 85 -5.42 -3.60 4.87
N VAL A 86 -4.53 -3.64 5.87
CA VAL A 86 -4.64 -2.78 7.06
C VAL A 86 -4.55 -1.30 6.68
N LEU A 87 -3.64 -0.93 5.76
CA LEU A 87 -3.47 0.47 5.33
C LEU A 87 -4.62 0.98 4.44
N LEU A 88 -5.12 0.15 3.53
CA LEU A 88 -6.14 0.55 2.54
C LEU A 88 -7.58 0.37 3.04
N SER A 89 -7.83 -0.50 4.01
CA SER A 89 -9.20 -0.78 4.47
C SER A 89 -9.94 0.43 5.08
N PRO A 90 -9.32 1.30 5.90
CA PRO A 90 -10.00 2.49 6.43
C PRO A 90 -10.35 3.47 5.31
N GLU A 91 -9.46 3.61 4.33
CA GLU A 91 -9.64 4.51 3.19
C GLU A 91 -10.72 4.04 2.24
N LYS A 92 -10.80 2.74 1.99
CA LYS A 92 -11.91 2.14 1.24
C LYS A 92 -13.26 2.39 1.92
N LYS A 93 -13.33 2.26 3.25
CA LYS A 93 -14.54 2.58 4.02
C LYS A 93 -14.88 4.07 3.93
N ARG A 94 -13.88 4.95 4.06
CA ARG A 94 -14.06 6.40 3.95
C ARG A 94 -14.64 6.82 2.60
N MET A 95 -14.10 6.30 1.49
CA MET A 95 -14.63 6.58 0.15
C MET A 95 -16.07 6.07 -0.01
N ALA A 96 -16.37 4.87 0.48
CA ALA A 96 -17.74 4.34 0.47
C ALA A 96 -18.73 5.21 1.26
N HIS A 97 -18.29 5.86 2.33
CA HIS A 97 -19.11 6.76 3.15
C HIS A 97 -19.19 8.20 2.64
N GLN A 98 -18.26 8.65 1.79
CA GLN A 98 -18.36 9.97 1.14
C GLN A 98 -19.55 10.04 0.17
N GLU A 99 -19.89 8.93 -0.48
CA GLU A 99 -21.06 8.83 -1.36
C GLU A 99 -22.39 8.68 -0.60
N LEU A 100 -22.34 8.41 0.72
CA LEU A 100 -23.49 8.20 1.60
C LEU A 100 -23.94 9.47 2.33
N VAL A 101 -23.68 10.66 1.79
CA VAL A 101 -24.44 11.85 2.22
C VAL A 101 -25.83 11.73 1.57
N PRO A 102 -26.91 11.37 2.30
CA PRO A 102 -28.24 11.51 1.75
C PRO A 102 -28.43 13.00 1.45
N ASP A 103 -28.60 13.32 0.16
CA ASP A 103 -29.06 14.63 -0.26
C ASP A 103 -30.33 14.96 0.54
N GLY A 104 -30.21 15.90 1.48
CA GLY A 104 -31.38 16.65 1.96
C GLY A 104 -31.89 16.42 3.38
N LEU A 105 -31.08 16.09 4.38
CA LEU A 105 -31.44 16.39 5.78
C LEU A 105 -30.25 16.97 6.54
N PHE A 106 -30.00 18.26 6.30
CA PHE A 106 -29.29 19.07 7.28
C PHE A 106 -30.07 19.02 8.58
N PHE A 107 -29.44 18.58 9.68
CA PHE A 107 -29.95 18.78 11.02
C PHE A 107 -30.18 20.29 11.20
N THR A 108 -31.41 20.75 11.04
CA THR A 108 -31.81 22.04 11.60
C THR A 108 -31.81 21.84 13.11
N PRO A 109 -30.97 22.57 13.87
CA PRO A 109 -31.04 22.51 15.31
C PRO A 109 -32.43 23.02 15.70
N VAL A 110 -33.26 22.13 16.23
CA VAL A 110 -34.49 22.54 16.90
C VAL A 110 -34.04 23.30 18.13
N GLN A 111 -34.14 24.63 18.11
CA GLN A 111 -34.07 25.41 19.33
C GLN A 111 -35.31 25.07 20.16
N SER A 112 -35.17 24.07 21.03
CA SER A 112 -36.08 23.90 22.15
C SER A 112 -35.59 24.82 23.26
N GLY A 113 -36.26 25.97 23.36
CA GLY A 113 -36.16 26.90 24.48
C GLY A 113 -37.49 27.62 24.57
N ASP A 114 -38.25 27.30 25.61
CA ASP A 114 -39.36 28.12 26.11
C ASP A 114 -38.83 29.47 26.64
#